data_AF-A0A914T606-F1
#
_entry.id   AF-A0A914T606-F1
#
_cell.length_a   1.000
_cell.length_b   1.000
_cell.length_c   1.000
_cell.angle_alpha   90.00
_cell.angle_beta   90.00
_cell.angle_gamma   90.00
#
_symmetry.space_group_name_H-M   'P 1'
#
loop_
_entity.id
_entity.type
_entity.pdbx_description
1 polymer ?
#
loop_
_entity_poly.entity_id
_entity_poly.type
_entity_poly.pdbx_seq_one_letter_code
_entity_poly.pdbx_strand_id
1 'polypeptide(L)'
;MDRRYKVFPVQLISAHSNNPNSFRLNESALNAVLGHREIANKKIVIISVAGAFRKGKSFLLNFFLEYLYALQNSQQNDIQLDWLGDDAQVQGFHWRSGAKRDTVGIWLWGEPIMIEAGNGEKYAVVLMDTQGTFDNTSTLKQCTTIFGLSTLLSSHQCYNVVDNIPEDALQHLSLFVEYGRLALKEAQDFGKPFQALSFIVRDFKSPEEFSYGFEGGKKFLEQVLQVTPQQPEELRNVRLQLNECFNEISCFLLPHPGYKVAERTSFKGYVKDLRPVFREEIKRMTQSLLDPHVLKPKIVNGKEVTCKKMIDYIREFARVFDSNELPEPRSILNANAQLLCVESANEAKTSYCRGMDRSTSGPRMMSEKKLLEAHIKHGITALNIYDKCPKIGDGEVRSTNLARLQEDINAELEKYKRLNEDKRVTGCASAMLACGDSVFFGLGLGSAASGAVAASVLTLQMGLVSAGIVAIPISLTTLFGIWCYVSVKPLCARCFGRNNK
;
A
#
# COMPACT_ATOMS: atom_id res chain seq x y z
N MET A 1 -24.44 15.92 9.90
CA MET A 1 -24.58 15.01 11.06
C MET A 1 -25.35 13.71 10.76
N ASP A 2 -26.35 13.68 9.87
CA ASP A 2 -27.24 12.51 9.64
C ASP A 2 -26.61 11.24 9.04
N ARG A 3 -25.42 11.30 8.42
CA ARG A 3 -24.77 10.10 7.85
C ARG A 3 -23.98 9.28 8.88
N ARG A 4 -23.57 9.89 10.00
CA ARG A 4 -22.67 9.27 10.99
C ARG A 4 -23.25 8.02 11.66
N TYR A 5 -24.55 8.01 11.92
CA TYR A 5 -25.25 6.88 12.54
C TYR A 5 -25.41 5.65 11.60
N LYS A 6 -24.99 5.76 10.33
CA LYS A 6 -25.04 4.67 9.34
C LYS A 6 -23.67 4.04 9.09
N VAL A 7 -22.60 4.57 9.69
CA VAL A 7 -21.24 4.09 9.50
C VAL A 7 -20.87 3.20 10.68
N PHE A 8 -20.37 2.02 10.36
CA PHE A 8 -20.01 1.01 11.34
C PHE A 8 -18.58 0.53 11.09
N PRO A 9 -17.87 0.08 12.13
CA PRO A 9 -16.56 -0.51 11.94
C PRO A 9 -16.67 -1.78 11.09
N VAL A 10 -15.70 -1.98 10.20
CA VAL A 10 -15.66 -3.12 9.30
C VAL A 10 -14.43 -3.97 9.62
N GLN A 11 -14.62 -5.28 9.73
CA GLN A 11 -13.53 -6.21 10.00
C GLN A 11 -12.64 -6.37 8.76
N LEU A 12 -11.41 -5.89 8.85
CA LEU A 12 -10.40 -6.03 7.81
C LEU A 12 -9.73 -7.40 7.88
N ILE A 13 -9.35 -7.83 9.10
CA ILE A 13 -8.65 -9.10 9.32
C ILE A 13 -9.42 -9.91 10.36
N SER A 14 -9.66 -11.17 10.05
CA SER A 14 -10.35 -12.13 10.92
C SER A 14 -9.52 -13.39 11.07
N ALA A 15 -9.55 -14.02 12.26
CA ALA A 15 -9.01 -15.36 12.42
C ALA A 15 -9.74 -16.36 11.51
N HIS A 16 -9.03 -17.34 10.98
CA HIS A 16 -9.62 -18.40 10.17
C HIS A 16 -10.54 -19.29 11.02
N SER A 17 -11.71 -19.65 10.48
CA SER A 17 -12.69 -20.51 11.17
C SER A 17 -12.14 -21.90 11.51
N ASN A 18 -11.28 -22.44 10.63
CA ASN A 18 -10.77 -23.81 10.72
C ASN A 18 -9.38 -23.87 11.36
N ASN A 19 -8.69 -22.73 11.44
CA ASN A 19 -7.38 -22.61 12.03
C ASN A 19 -7.27 -21.25 12.72
N PRO A 20 -7.46 -21.19 14.05
CA PRO A 20 -7.47 -19.92 14.76
C PRO A 20 -6.12 -19.20 14.70
N ASN A 21 -5.03 -19.88 14.32
CA ASN A 21 -3.69 -19.31 14.21
C ASN A 21 -3.40 -18.63 12.88
N SER A 22 -4.24 -18.77 11.85
CA SER A 22 -4.07 -18.06 10.58
C SER A 22 -5.10 -16.93 10.43
N PHE A 23 -4.75 -15.93 9.61
CA PHE A 23 -5.49 -14.68 9.50
C PHE A 23 -5.91 -14.43 8.05
N ARG A 24 -7.22 -14.23 7.86
CA ARG A 24 -7.77 -13.92 6.54
C ARG A 24 -7.98 -12.43 6.38
N LEU A 25 -7.48 -11.88 5.27
CA LEU A 25 -7.84 -10.55 4.80
C LEU A 25 -9.24 -10.56 4.18
N ASN A 26 -10.10 -9.66 4.62
CA ASN A 26 -11.39 -9.40 4.02
C ASN A 26 -11.25 -8.36 2.89
N GLU A 27 -11.08 -8.84 1.66
CA GLU A 27 -10.98 -8.01 0.46
C GLU A 27 -12.23 -7.15 0.23
N SER A 28 -13.43 -7.65 0.53
CA SER A 28 -14.66 -6.86 0.37
C SER A 28 -14.70 -5.65 1.30
N ALA A 29 -14.27 -5.84 2.56
CA ALA A 29 -14.17 -4.77 3.54
C ALA A 29 -13.11 -3.74 3.15
N LEU A 30 -11.93 -4.21 2.73
CA LEU A 30 -10.83 -3.36 2.30
C LEU A 30 -11.25 -2.44 1.13
N ASN A 31 -11.87 -3.03 0.10
CA ASN A 31 -12.32 -2.27 -1.06
C ASN A 31 -13.54 -1.38 -0.74
N ALA A 32 -14.38 -1.75 0.23
CA ALA A 32 -15.47 -0.88 0.68
C ALA A 32 -14.94 0.39 1.37
N VAL A 33 -13.88 0.30 2.18
CA VAL A 33 -13.34 1.47 2.90
C VAL A 33 -12.42 2.31 2.00
N LEU A 34 -11.50 1.67 1.27
CA LEU A 34 -10.41 2.37 0.55
C LEU A 34 -10.55 2.35 -0.98
N GLY A 35 -11.48 1.57 -1.53
CA GLY A 35 -11.62 1.37 -2.98
C GLY A 35 -12.39 2.47 -3.72
N HIS A 36 -12.92 3.46 -3.01
CA HIS A 36 -13.66 4.58 -3.61
C HIS A 36 -12.76 5.45 -4.51
N ARG A 37 -13.20 5.73 -5.73
CA ARG A 37 -12.43 6.50 -6.73
C ARG A 37 -12.09 7.92 -6.26
N GLU A 38 -12.95 8.53 -5.46
CA GLU A 38 -12.80 9.91 -4.95
C GLU A 38 -11.61 10.06 -3.99
N ILE A 39 -11.29 9.01 -3.24
CA ILE A 39 -10.18 8.99 -2.27
C ILE A 39 -8.93 8.28 -2.78
N ALA A 40 -9.01 7.59 -3.93
CA ALA A 40 -7.93 6.73 -4.42
C ALA A 40 -6.55 7.42 -4.50
N ASN A 41 -6.52 8.70 -4.86
CA ASN A 41 -5.30 9.51 -4.97
C ASN A 41 -5.02 10.38 -3.75
N LYS A 42 -5.86 10.33 -2.70
CA LYS A 42 -5.63 11.04 -1.45
C LYS A 42 -4.59 10.32 -0.62
N LYS A 43 -3.72 11.09 0.04
CA LYS A 43 -2.76 10.53 1.00
C LYS A 43 -3.50 10.03 2.22
N ILE A 44 -3.07 8.88 2.74
CA ILE A 44 -3.75 8.20 3.83
C ILE A 44 -3.00 8.41 5.16
N VAL A 45 -3.74 8.65 6.23
CA VAL A 45 -3.23 8.64 7.61
C VAL A 45 -3.93 7.49 8.32
N ILE A 46 -3.18 6.57 8.92
CA ILE A 46 -3.76 5.44 9.65
C ILE A 46 -3.35 5.53 11.11
N ILE A 47 -4.33 5.64 11.99
CA ILE A 47 -4.14 5.74 13.43
C ILE A 47 -4.64 4.45 14.06
N SER A 48 -3.70 3.67 14.56
CA SER A 48 -3.96 2.36 15.15
C SER A 48 -3.94 2.46 16.68
N VAL A 49 -4.91 1.85 17.34
CA VAL A 49 -4.85 1.62 18.79
C VAL A 49 -4.69 0.13 19.04
N ALA A 50 -3.59 -0.22 19.70
CA ALA A 50 -3.28 -1.59 20.05
C ALA A 50 -2.82 -1.74 21.49
N GLY A 51 -2.89 -2.97 22.02
CA GLY A 51 -2.56 -3.28 23.41
C GLY A 51 -3.54 -4.26 24.04
N ALA A 52 -3.43 -4.48 25.34
CA ALA A 52 -4.12 -5.59 25.98
C ALA A 52 -5.65 -5.57 25.84
N PHE A 53 -6.24 -6.76 25.84
CA PHE A 53 -7.68 -6.94 25.75
C PHE A 53 -8.39 -6.35 26.98
N ARG A 54 -9.57 -5.76 26.76
CA ARG A 54 -10.39 -5.07 27.78
C ARG A 54 -9.74 -3.89 28.48
N LYS A 55 -8.74 -3.28 27.88
CA LYS A 55 -8.10 -2.07 28.43
C LYS A 55 -8.63 -0.76 27.83
N GLY A 56 -9.87 -0.77 27.33
CA GLY A 56 -10.57 0.43 26.87
C GLY A 56 -10.04 1.03 25.56
N LYS A 57 -9.58 0.20 24.61
CA LYS A 57 -9.07 0.62 23.30
C LYS A 57 -10.14 1.24 22.40
N SER A 58 -11.23 0.51 22.16
CA SER A 58 -12.36 0.99 21.38
C SER A 58 -13.03 2.22 22.03
N PHE A 59 -13.02 2.29 23.37
CA PHE A 59 -13.45 3.47 24.12
C PHE A 59 -12.56 4.68 23.81
N LEU A 60 -11.24 4.51 23.78
CA LEU A 60 -10.30 5.57 23.39
C LEU A 60 -10.50 6.01 21.93
N LEU A 61 -10.63 5.05 21.00
CA LEU A 61 -10.86 5.32 19.58
C LEU A 61 -12.13 6.14 19.33
N ASN A 62 -13.16 5.95 20.14
CA ASN A 62 -14.38 6.74 19.99
C ASN A 62 -14.17 8.22 20.32
N PHE A 63 -13.25 8.60 21.23
CA PHE A 63 -12.88 10.01 21.40
C PHE A 63 -12.16 10.56 20.17
N PHE A 64 -11.27 9.77 19.56
CA PHE A 64 -10.61 10.16 18.32
C PHE A 64 -11.63 10.35 17.19
N LEU A 65 -12.64 9.49 17.15
CA LEU A 65 -13.73 9.57 16.19
C LEU A 65 -14.59 10.83 16.38
N GLU A 66 -15.01 11.12 17.63
CA GLU A 66 -15.73 12.36 17.96
C GLU A 66 -14.94 13.60 17.52
N TYR A 67 -13.65 13.65 17.85
CA TYR A 67 -12.77 14.75 17.47
C TYR A 67 -12.67 14.92 15.96
N LEU A 68 -12.39 13.85 15.22
CA LEU A 68 -12.20 13.91 13.76
C LEU A 68 -13.47 14.34 13.03
N TYR A 69 -14.65 13.88 13.47
CA TYR A 69 -15.91 14.34 12.88
C TYR A 69 -16.23 15.79 13.24
N ALA A 70 -15.98 16.21 14.48
CA ALA A 70 -16.16 17.60 14.87
C ALA A 70 -15.19 18.52 14.10
N LEU A 71 -13.94 18.09 13.92
CA LEU A 71 -12.92 18.79 13.13
C LEU A 71 -13.32 18.90 11.67
N GLN A 72 -13.75 17.79 11.05
CA GLN A 72 -14.25 17.82 9.67
C GLN A 72 -15.43 18.78 9.51
N ASN A 73 -16.38 18.77 10.46
CA ASN A 73 -17.54 19.66 10.43
C ASN A 73 -17.15 21.13 10.63
N SER A 74 -16.18 21.39 11.52
CA SER A 74 -15.60 22.72 11.76
C SER A 74 -14.93 23.25 10.48
N GLN A 75 -14.12 22.43 9.80
CA GLN A 75 -13.45 22.80 8.55
C GLN A 75 -14.42 23.01 7.38
N GLN A 76 -15.50 22.23 7.30
CA GLN A 76 -16.47 22.32 6.21
C GLN A 76 -17.41 23.52 6.31
N ASN A 77 -17.75 23.94 7.54
CA ASN A 77 -18.73 24.99 7.79
C ASN A 77 -18.12 26.28 8.38
N ASP A 78 -16.81 26.31 8.57
CA ASP A 78 -16.06 27.43 9.18
C ASP A 78 -16.58 27.81 10.58
N ILE A 79 -16.77 26.80 11.44
CA ILE A 79 -17.29 26.95 12.81
C ILE A 79 -16.17 26.65 13.81
N GLN A 80 -16.19 27.32 14.96
CA GLN A 80 -15.27 27.01 16.07
C GLN A 80 -15.34 25.53 16.46
N LEU A 81 -14.18 24.90 16.62
CA LEU A 81 -14.07 23.51 17.03
C LEU A 81 -14.45 23.34 18.51
N ASP A 82 -15.62 22.78 18.77
CA ASP A 82 -15.98 22.22 20.07
C ASP A 82 -16.47 20.78 19.88
N TRP A 83 -15.82 19.83 20.55
CA TRP A 83 -15.99 18.39 20.29
C TRP A 83 -16.22 17.55 21.55
N LEU A 84 -15.96 18.11 22.74
CA LEU A 84 -16.03 17.38 24.01
C LEU A 84 -16.85 18.15 25.05
N GLY A 85 -18.06 18.56 24.66
CA GLY A 85 -19.07 19.17 25.53
C GLY A 85 -19.68 18.17 26.52
N ASP A 86 -20.44 18.66 27.51
CA ASP A 86 -21.04 17.83 28.57
C ASP A 86 -22.13 16.88 28.06
N ASP A 87 -22.87 17.32 27.04
CA ASP A 87 -23.94 16.55 26.41
C ASP A 87 -23.41 15.58 25.32
N ALA A 88 -22.11 15.60 25.05
CA ALA A 88 -21.52 14.70 24.07
C ALA A 88 -21.61 13.25 24.54
N GLN A 89 -21.94 12.37 23.59
CA GLN A 89 -22.01 10.94 23.80
C GLN A 89 -21.03 10.24 22.88
N VAL A 90 -20.05 9.56 23.46
CA VAL A 90 -18.95 8.92 22.75
C VAL A 90 -19.45 7.59 22.14
N GLN A 91 -19.65 7.56 20.82
CA GLN A 91 -20.13 6.39 20.08
C GLN A 91 -19.32 6.13 18.81
N GLY A 92 -19.32 4.88 18.33
CA GLY A 92 -18.62 4.48 17.12
C GLY A 92 -18.27 3.00 17.13
N PHE A 93 -17.01 2.69 17.38
CA PHE A 93 -16.54 1.33 17.59
C PHE A 93 -17.31 0.67 18.73
N HIS A 94 -17.68 -0.59 18.54
CA HIS A 94 -18.39 -1.35 19.54
C HIS A 94 -17.52 -1.53 20.78
N TRP A 95 -17.99 -1.07 21.93
CA TRP A 95 -17.34 -1.29 23.22
C TRP A 95 -18.38 -1.82 24.21
N ARG A 96 -18.08 -2.95 24.84
CA ARG A 96 -18.88 -3.52 25.94
C ARG A 96 -17.96 -3.99 27.06
N SER A 97 -18.40 -3.78 28.30
CA SER A 97 -17.77 -4.37 29.48
C SER A 97 -18.43 -5.72 29.76
N GLY A 98 -17.71 -6.84 29.59
CA GLY A 98 -18.26 -8.19 29.77
C GLY A 98 -17.21 -9.27 29.53
N ALA A 99 -17.39 -10.46 30.13
CA ALA A 99 -16.40 -11.54 30.17
C ALA A 99 -16.24 -12.36 28.87
N LYS A 100 -17.13 -12.19 27.89
CA LYS A 100 -17.01 -12.80 26.55
C LYS A 100 -16.36 -11.85 25.55
N ARG A 101 -15.74 -12.44 24.53
CA ARG A 101 -15.09 -11.75 23.41
C ARG A 101 -16.08 -11.61 22.25
N ASP A 102 -16.02 -10.51 21.52
CA ASP A 102 -16.76 -10.37 20.26
C ASP A 102 -15.94 -10.95 19.09
N THR A 103 -14.69 -10.52 18.86
CA THR A 103 -13.87 -11.00 17.72
C THR A 103 -12.37 -10.75 17.90
N VAL A 104 -11.51 -11.51 17.20
CA VAL A 104 -10.07 -11.22 17.03
C VAL A 104 -9.80 -10.65 15.65
N GLY A 105 -8.90 -9.69 15.59
CA GLY A 105 -8.28 -9.23 14.36
C GLY A 105 -8.17 -7.72 14.28
N ILE A 106 -8.19 -7.19 13.06
CA ILE A 106 -8.06 -5.76 12.77
C ILE A 106 -9.39 -5.25 12.22
N TRP A 107 -9.86 -4.15 12.78
CA TRP A 107 -11.07 -3.45 12.39
C TRP A 107 -10.72 -2.04 11.92
N LEU A 108 -11.36 -1.59 10.85
CA LEU A 108 -11.26 -0.21 10.38
C LEU A 108 -12.58 0.50 10.63
N TRP A 109 -12.53 1.82 10.83
CA TRP A 109 -13.73 2.64 10.69
C TRP A 109 -14.26 2.54 9.25
N GLY A 110 -15.59 2.44 9.10
CA GLY A 110 -16.21 2.07 7.82
C GLY A 110 -16.07 3.09 6.69
N GLU A 111 -15.66 4.32 6.99
CA GLU A 111 -15.36 5.35 5.99
C GLU A 111 -14.12 6.15 6.39
N PRO A 112 -13.25 6.54 5.45
CA PRO A 112 -12.17 7.48 5.75
C PRO A 112 -12.70 8.89 6.03
N ILE A 113 -12.18 9.53 7.07
CA ILE A 113 -12.55 10.89 7.45
C ILE A 113 -11.62 11.86 6.75
N MET A 114 -12.18 12.69 5.88
CA MET A 114 -11.41 13.68 5.12
C MET A 114 -11.10 14.90 6.00
N ILE A 115 -9.82 15.12 6.29
CA ILE A 115 -9.32 16.24 7.10
C ILE A 115 -8.37 17.08 6.24
N GLU A 116 -8.55 18.40 6.26
CA GLU A 116 -7.59 19.33 5.68
C GLU A 116 -6.45 19.54 6.67
N ALA A 117 -5.23 19.18 6.27
CA ALA A 117 -4.04 19.32 7.08
C ALA A 117 -3.54 20.77 7.07
N GLY A 118 -2.62 21.09 7.98
CA GLY A 118 -2.07 22.44 8.14
C GLY A 118 -1.32 22.98 6.91
N ASN A 119 -0.97 22.12 5.95
CA ASN A 119 -0.38 22.49 4.67
C ASN A 119 -1.41 22.70 3.54
N GLY A 120 -2.71 22.64 3.85
CA GLY A 120 -3.81 22.79 2.89
C GLY A 120 -4.15 21.53 2.10
N GLU A 121 -3.45 20.41 2.31
CA GLU A 121 -3.75 19.15 1.64
C GLU A 121 -4.83 18.35 2.39
N LYS A 122 -5.74 17.72 1.64
CA LYS A 122 -6.79 16.87 2.22
C LYS A 122 -6.31 15.42 2.36
N TYR A 123 -6.21 14.95 3.60
CA TYR A 123 -5.86 13.58 3.96
C TYR A 123 -7.08 12.72 4.23
N ALA A 124 -6.98 11.44 3.88
CA ALA A 124 -7.93 10.42 4.27
C ALA A 124 -7.48 9.79 5.58
N VAL A 125 -8.11 10.16 6.70
CA VAL A 125 -7.77 9.66 8.03
C VAL A 125 -8.60 8.42 8.33
N VAL A 126 -7.94 7.32 8.68
CA VAL A 126 -8.56 6.03 8.99
C VAL A 126 -8.17 5.60 10.40
N LEU A 127 -9.18 5.28 11.21
CA LEU A 127 -8.99 4.71 12.53
C LEU A 127 -8.98 3.18 12.45
N MET A 128 -8.02 2.57 13.15
CA MET A 128 -7.81 1.13 13.20
C MET A 128 -7.87 0.64 14.65
N ASP A 129 -8.78 -0.30 14.92
CA ASP A 129 -8.87 -1.01 16.20
C ASP A 129 -8.27 -2.40 16.06
N THR A 130 -7.48 -2.81 17.06
CA THR A 130 -6.95 -4.18 17.14
C THR A 130 -7.68 -4.91 18.26
N GLN A 131 -8.50 -5.90 17.91
CA GLN A 131 -9.29 -6.62 18.89
C GLN A 131 -8.67 -7.99 19.19
N GLY A 132 -8.67 -8.38 20.47
CA GLY A 132 -8.24 -9.70 20.93
C GLY A 132 -6.73 -9.93 21.03
N THR A 133 -5.93 -8.86 21.04
CA THR A 133 -4.53 -8.89 21.46
C THR A 133 -4.42 -9.04 22.98
N PHE A 134 -3.62 -9.99 23.45
CA PHE A 134 -3.32 -10.31 24.85
C PHE A 134 -4.53 -10.71 25.70
N ASP A 135 -5.38 -11.59 25.17
CA ASP A 135 -6.45 -12.26 25.94
C ASP A 135 -6.04 -13.69 26.36
N ASN A 136 -6.77 -14.29 27.30
CA ASN A 136 -6.43 -15.62 27.85
C ASN A 136 -6.62 -16.79 26.85
N THR A 137 -7.17 -16.52 25.66
CA THR A 137 -7.54 -17.54 24.66
C THR A 137 -6.70 -17.45 23.39
N SER A 138 -6.04 -16.31 23.17
CA SER A 138 -5.23 -16.02 22.01
C SER A 138 -3.79 -16.37 22.31
N THR A 139 -3.12 -16.99 21.35
CA THR A 139 -1.71 -17.28 21.52
C THR A 139 -0.91 -15.97 21.50
N LEU A 140 0.20 -15.90 22.26
CA LEU A 140 1.12 -14.76 22.22
C LEU A 140 1.47 -14.38 20.77
N LYS A 141 1.63 -15.41 19.94
CA LYS A 141 1.85 -15.34 18.50
C LYS A 141 0.76 -14.58 17.73
N GLN A 142 -0.51 -14.93 17.91
CA GLN A 142 -1.63 -14.20 17.29
C GLN A 142 -1.60 -12.72 17.68
N CYS A 143 -1.25 -12.44 18.93
CA CYS A 143 -1.20 -11.08 19.46
C CYS A 143 -0.08 -10.28 18.81
N THR A 144 1.12 -10.86 18.73
CA THR A 144 2.29 -10.26 18.06
C THR A 144 2.05 -10.05 16.56
N THR A 145 1.39 -11.00 15.88
CA THR A 145 1.00 -10.86 14.46
C THR A 145 0.08 -9.66 14.25
N ILE A 146 -1.02 -9.56 15.00
CA ILE A 146 -1.98 -8.45 14.86
C ILE A 146 -1.31 -7.11 15.20
N PHE A 147 -0.55 -7.08 16.29
CA PHE A 147 0.17 -5.89 16.72
C PHE A 147 1.17 -5.45 15.65
N GLY A 148 1.90 -6.39 15.05
CA GLY A 148 2.88 -6.08 14.02
C GLY A 148 2.32 -5.64 12.71
N LEU A 149 1.27 -6.30 12.25
CA LEU A 149 0.56 -5.86 11.07
C LEU A 149 -0.06 -4.47 11.28
N SER A 150 -0.65 -4.19 12.45
CA SER A 150 -1.17 -2.86 12.76
C SER A 150 -0.10 -1.77 12.81
N THR A 151 1.12 -2.10 13.25
CA THR A 151 2.26 -1.18 13.32
C THR A 151 2.84 -0.90 11.92
N LEU A 152 2.95 -1.93 11.08
CA LEU A 152 3.40 -1.77 9.68
C LEU A 152 2.44 -0.90 8.87
N LEU A 153 1.13 -1.08 9.10
CA LEU A 153 0.10 -0.36 8.36
C LEU A 153 -0.12 1.07 8.87
N SER A 154 0.05 1.34 10.16
CA SER A 154 -0.23 2.64 10.75
C SER A 154 0.85 3.69 10.47
N SER A 155 0.44 4.94 10.35
CA SER A 155 1.35 6.10 10.43
C SER A 155 1.55 6.57 11.87
N HIS A 156 0.56 6.30 12.72
CA HIS A 156 0.62 6.57 14.15
C HIS A 156 0.10 5.37 14.94
N GLN A 157 0.98 4.70 15.68
CA GLN A 157 0.66 3.55 16.51
C GLN A 157 0.48 4.00 17.96
N CYS A 158 -0.73 3.91 18.48
CA CYS A 158 -1.03 4.12 19.90
C CYS A 158 -0.97 2.78 20.63
N TYR A 159 -0.01 2.63 21.55
CA TYR A 159 0.11 1.44 22.39
C TYR A 159 -0.53 1.68 23.76
N ASN A 160 -1.77 1.20 23.89
CA ASN A 160 -2.59 1.33 25.08
C ASN A 160 -2.22 0.25 26.12
N VAL A 161 -1.53 0.70 27.17
CA VAL A 161 -1.14 -0.11 28.34
C VAL A 161 -1.87 0.40 29.59
N VAL A 162 -1.90 -0.37 30.67
CA VAL A 162 -2.63 0.00 31.91
C VAL A 162 -1.70 -0.08 33.09
N ASP A 163 -1.86 0.85 34.02
CA ASP A 163 -1.04 1.06 35.22
C ASP A 163 0.40 1.49 34.94
N ASN A 164 1.12 0.75 34.09
CA ASN A 164 2.54 0.94 33.77
C ASN A 164 2.85 0.45 32.33
N ILE A 165 4.07 0.66 31.85
CA ILE A 165 4.67 -0.01 30.68
C ILE A 165 5.50 -1.20 31.19
N PRO A 166 4.95 -2.42 31.16
CA PRO A 166 5.67 -3.59 31.64
C PRO A 166 6.73 -4.09 30.61
N GLU A 167 7.69 -4.90 31.05
CA GLU A 167 8.78 -5.39 30.18
C GLU A 167 8.26 -6.28 29.03
N ASP A 168 7.22 -7.08 29.24
CA ASP A 168 6.57 -7.88 28.20
C ASP A 168 5.98 -6.99 27.10
N ALA A 169 5.49 -5.80 27.45
CA ALA A 169 5.04 -4.83 26.45
C ALA A 169 6.17 -4.40 25.52
N LEU A 170 7.41 -4.27 26.03
CA LEU A 170 8.60 -3.98 25.23
C LEU A 170 9.03 -5.21 24.41
N GLN A 171 8.89 -6.43 24.93
CA GLN A 171 9.19 -7.65 24.18
C GLN A 171 8.33 -7.77 22.91
N HIS A 172 7.06 -7.37 22.95
CA HIS A 172 6.20 -7.35 21.76
C HIS A 172 6.75 -6.44 20.65
N LEU A 173 7.59 -5.46 20.98
CA LEU A 173 8.23 -4.56 20.01
C LEU A 173 9.48 -5.16 19.36
N SER A 174 10.01 -6.27 19.89
CA SER A 174 11.27 -6.88 19.43
C SER A 174 11.26 -7.23 17.94
N LEU A 175 10.16 -7.82 17.44
CA LEU A 175 10.01 -8.15 16.02
C LEU A 175 10.19 -6.93 15.11
N PHE A 176 9.69 -5.75 15.52
CA PHE A 176 9.79 -4.52 14.73
C PHE A 176 11.16 -3.89 14.82
N VAL A 177 11.79 -4.01 15.98
CA VAL A 177 13.16 -3.59 16.16
C VAL A 177 14.09 -4.40 15.26
N GLU A 178 13.92 -5.72 15.19
CA GLU A 178 14.70 -6.58 14.30
C GLU A 178 14.45 -6.29 12.82
N TYR A 179 13.17 -6.19 12.42
CA TYR A 179 12.82 -5.77 11.06
C TYR A 179 13.39 -4.39 10.74
N GLY A 180 13.27 -3.45 11.67
CA GLY A 180 13.71 -2.09 11.47
C GLY A 180 15.22 -1.99 11.31
N ARG A 181 15.96 -2.79 12.07
CA ARG A 181 17.41 -2.96 11.91
C ARG A 181 17.78 -3.50 10.53
N LEU A 182 17.05 -4.50 10.02
CA LEU A 182 17.29 -5.03 8.67
C LEU A 182 16.99 -3.98 7.59
N ALA A 183 15.86 -3.27 7.71
CA ALA A 183 15.49 -2.20 6.80
C ALA A 183 16.51 -1.06 6.82
N LEU A 184 16.98 -0.64 8.00
CA LEU A 184 18.04 0.36 8.15
C LEU A 184 19.43 -0.12 7.73
N LYS A 185 19.66 -1.42 7.55
CA LYS A 185 20.93 -1.93 7.02
C LYS A 185 20.94 -1.98 5.50
N GLU A 186 19.83 -2.41 4.90
CA GLU A 186 19.74 -2.65 3.45
C GLU A 186 19.12 -1.48 2.68
N ALA A 187 18.41 -0.60 3.38
CA ALA A 187 17.55 0.42 2.78
C ALA A 187 17.71 1.79 3.46
N GLN A 188 18.95 2.14 3.83
CA GLN A 188 19.30 3.37 4.56
C GLN A 188 18.72 4.64 3.93
N ASP A 189 18.71 4.68 2.60
CA ASP A 189 18.24 5.83 1.83
C ASP A 189 16.75 6.15 2.03
N PHE A 190 15.97 5.20 2.56
CA PHE A 190 14.54 5.40 2.84
C PHE A 190 14.24 5.99 4.22
N GLY A 191 15.26 6.12 5.08
CA GLY A 191 15.10 6.57 6.46
C GLY A 191 14.47 5.50 7.35
N LYS A 192 13.87 5.95 8.46
CA LYS A 192 13.32 5.04 9.47
C LYS A 192 12.06 4.32 8.97
N PRO A 193 11.91 3.01 9.27
CA PRO A 193 10.81 2.18 8.77
C PRO A 193 9.46 2.52 9.40
N PHE A 194 9.44 3.04 10.63
CA PHE A 194 8.22 3.42 11.33
C PHE A 194 8.17 4.91 11.63
N GLN A 195 6.95 5.43 11.72
CA GLN A 195 6.71 6.86 11.91
C GLN A 195 6.56 7.18 13.40
N ALA A 196 5.34 7.15 13.95
CA ALA A 196 5.09 7.53 15.32
C ALA A 196 4.59 6.36 16.18
N LEU A 197 5.13 6.24 17.39
CA LEU A 197 4.68 5.33 18.44
C LEU A 197 4.35 6.13 19.70
N SER A 198 3.12 6.03 20.19
CA SER A 198 2.68 6.71 21.40
C SER A 198 2.24 5.71 22.45
N PHE A 199 2.95 5.62 23.57
CA PHE A 199 2.50 4.87 24.72
C PHE A 199 1.36 5.63 25.41
N ILE A 200 0.22 4.98 25.58
CA ILE A 200 -0.93 5.56 26.30
C ILE A 200 -1.12 4.73 27.55
N VAL A 201 -0.61 5.23 28.68
CA VAL A 201 -0.67 4.57 29.98
C VAL A 201 -1.98 4.95 30.66
N ARG A 202 -2.91 4.01 30.71
CA ARG A 202 -4.23 4.18 31.35
C ARG A 202 -4.14 3.94 32.85
N ASP A 203 -5.04 4.57 33.58
CA ASP A 203 -5.22 4.39 35.03
C ASP A 203 -3.91 4.61 35.82
N PHE A 204 -3.09 5.57 35.38
CA PHE A 204 -1.78 5.82 36.00
C PHE A 204 -1.93 6.28 37.46
N LYS A 205 -1.18 5.61 38.35
CA LYS A 205 -1.40 5.65 39.81
C LYS A 205 -0.52 6.64 40.57
N SER A 206 0.59 7.10 39.99
CA SER A 206 1.61 7.89 40.69
C SER A 206 1.77 9.33 40.13
N PRO A 207 0.70 10.15 40.11
CA PRO A 207 0.75 11.49 39.53
C PRO A 207 1.70 12.46 40.26
N GLU A 208 2.06 12.14 41.50
CA GLU A 208 2.98 12.93 42.32
C GLU A 208 4.44 12.80 41.84
N GLU A 209 4.81 11.64 41.28
CA GLU A 209 6.13 11.41 40.69
C GLU A 209 6.17 11.88 39.23
N PHE A 210 5.13 11.56 38.47
CA PHE A 210 5.00 11.93 37.06
C PHE A 210 3.61 12.50 36.82
N SER A 211 3.53 13.80 36.49
CA SER A 211 2.27 14.46 36.20
C SER A 211 1.51 13.79 35.06
N TYR A 212 0.18 13.89 35.07
CA TYR A 212 -0.63 13.42 33.95
C TYR A 212 -0.32 14.18 32.64
N GLY A 213 -0.67 13.55 31.52
CA GLY A 213 -0.50 14.12 30.18
C GLY A 213 0.86 13.79 29.54
N PHE A 214 1.25 14.61 28.57
CA PHE A 214 2.43 14.40 27.74
C PHE A 214 3.75 14.66 28.48
N GLU A 215 3.84 15.73 29.28
CA GLU A 215 5.10 16.13 29.92
C GLU A 215 5.59 15.11 30.96
N GLY A 216 4.69 14.64 31.84
CA GLY A 216 5.05 13.59 32.78
C GLY A 216 5.24 12.25 32.09
N GLY A 217 4.47 11.97 31.02
CA GLY A 217 4.67 10.78 30.19
C GLY A 217 6.05 10.73 29.52
N LYS A 218 6.55 11.85 29.03
CA LYS A 218 7.92 11.95 28.49
C LYS A 218 8.97 11.54 29.53
N LYS A 219 8.92 12.14 30.73
CA LYS A 219 9.86 11.81 31.83
C LYS A 219 9.75 10.35 32.26
N PHE A 220 8.53 9.83 32.33
CA PHE A 220 8.27 8.44 32.68
C PHE A 220 8.84 7.48 31.64
N LEU A 221 8.65 7.77 30.36
CA LEU A 221 9.18 6.96 29.27
C LEU A 221 10.70 6.99 29.23
N GLU A 222 11.32 8.15 29.47
CA GLU A 222 12.78 8.27 29.57
C GLU A 222 13.32 7.32 30.65
N GLN A 223 12.66 7.22 31.82
CA GLN A 223 13.02 6.25 32.85
C GLN A 223 12.81 4.79 32.41
N VAL A 224 11.68 4.46 31.79
CA VAL A 224 11.37 3.09 31.33
C VAL A 224 12.39 2.59 30.29
N LEU A 225 12.86 3.49 29.41
CA LEU A 225 13.81 3.19 28.36
C LEU A 225 15.28 3.25 28.81
N GLN A 226 15.57 3.54 30.08
CA GLN A 226 16.93 3.45 30.61
C GLN A 226 17.46 2.02 30.53
N VAL A 227 18.68 1.90 30.00
CA VAL A 227 19.38 0.62 29.83
C VAL A 227 20.26 0.39 31.06
N THR A 228 20.11 -0.77 31.69
CA THR A 228 20.96 -1.19 32.82
C THR A 228 21.64 -2.53 32.52
N PRO A 229 22.87 -2.77 33.02
CA PRO A 229 23.60 -4.02 32.76
C PRO A 229 22.89 -5.29 33.25
N GLN A 230 21.98 -5.17 34.21
CA GLN A 230 21.23 -6.27 34.83
C GLN A 230 20.06 -6.75 33.97
N GLN A 231 19.64 -5.97 32.96
CA GLN A 231 18.56 -6.35 32.06
C GLN A 231 18.98 -7.45 31.07
N PRO A 232 18.07 -8.35 30.68
CA PRO A 232 18.30 -9.30 29.59
C PRO A 232 18.76 -8.61 28.31
N GLU A 233 19.69 -9.24 27.58
CA GLU A 233 20.26 -8.67 26.35
C GLU A 233 19.21 -8.28 25.32
N GLU A 234 18.20 -9.13 25.09
CA GLU A 234 17.08 -8.85 24.18
C GLU A 234 16.37 -7.53 24.54
N LEU A 235 16.06 -7.33 25.82
CA LEU A 235 15.37 -6.13 26.31
C LEU A 235 16.25 -4.87 26.25
N ARG A 236 17.56 -5.01 26.42
CA ARG A 236 18.51 -3.91 26.22
C ARG A 236 18.56 -3.51 24.75
N ASN A 237 18.62 -4.49 23.85
CA ASN A 237 18.64 -4.26 22.40
C ASN A 237 17.36 -3.55 21.92
N VAL A 238 16.19 -3.96 22.42
CA VAL A 238 14.91 -3.28 22.14
C VAL A 238 14.98 -1.80 22.52
N ARG A 239 15.42 -1.47 23.75
CA ARG A 239 15.52 -0.08 24.22
C ARG A 239 16.46 0.77 23.38
N LEU A 240 17.63 0.24 23.03
CA LEU A 240 18.63 0.94 22.22
C LEU A 240 18.11 1.23 20.81
N GLN A 241 17.46 0.25 20.18
CA GLN A 241 17.07 0.32 18.78
C GLN A 241 15.67 0.91 18.56
N LEU A 242 14.84 1.04 19.60
CA LEU A 242 13.50 1.63 19.48
C LEU A 242 13.58 3.05 18.88
N ASN A 243 14.50 3.86 19.41
CA ASN A 243 14.74 5.22 18.94
C ASN A 243 15.31 5.28 17.51
N GLU A 244 15.97 4.23 17.04
CA GLU A 244 16.47 4.14 15.67
C GLU A 244 15.37 3.75 14.67
N CYS A 245 14.37 2.97 15.10
CA CYS A 245 13.34 2.42 14.23
C CYS A 245 12.13 3.36 14.02
N PHE A 246 11.83 4.23 15.00
CA PHE A 246 10.70 5.16 14.96
C PHE A 246 11.17 6.62 14.79
N ASN A 247 10.46 7.41 13.98
CA ASN A 247 10.71 8.85 13.85
C ASN A 247 10.37 9.59 15.15
N GLU A 248 9.31 9.16 15.82
CA GLU A 248 8.81 9.80 17.03
C GLU A 248 8.30 8.75 18.00
N ILE A 249 8.74 8.82 19.25
CA ILE A 249 8.21 8.02 20.34
C ILE A 249 7.75 8.97 21.44
N SER A 250 6.50 8.84 21.84
CA SER A 250 5.90 9.66 22.89
C SER A 250 5.18 8.81 23.93
N CYS A 251 4.80 9.43 25.04
CA CYS A 251 4.07 8.78 26.11
C CYS A 251 3.08 9.77 26.75
N PHE A 252 1.86 9.30 27.00
CA PHE A 252 0.79 10.04 27.65
C PHE A 252 0.31 9.26 28.87
N LEU A 253 0.28 9.92 30.03
CA LEU A 253 -0.22 9.34 31.27
C LEU A 253 -1.65 9.80 31.50
N LEU A 254 -2.60 8.87 31.50
CA LEU A 254 -4.01 9.17 31.73
C LEU A 254 -4.46 8.71 33.12
N PRO A 255 -5.25 9.52 33.83
CA PRO A 255 -5.86 9.11 35.10
C PRO A 255 -6.94 8.04 34.88
N HIS A 256 -7.45 7.47 35.98
CA HIS A 256 -8.61 6.60 35.92
C HIS A 256 -9.88 7.37 35.46
N PRO A 257 -10.69 6.85 34.52
CA PRO A 257 -11.83 7.56 33.92
C PRO A 257 -13.00 7.81 34.88
N GLY A 258 -13.04 7.10 36.01
CA GLY A 258 -14.06 7.21 37.05
C GLY A 258 -14.82 5.90 37.27
N TYR A 259 -15.32 5.68 38.49
CA TYR A 259 -15.98 4.43 38.88
C TYR A 259 -17.27 4.17 38.08
N LYS A 260 -18.03 5.21 37.73
CA LYS A 260 -19.21 5.09 36.87
C LYS A 260 -18.90 4.47 35.50
N VAL A 261 -17.74 4.76 34.93
CA VAL A 261 -17.29 4.20 33.64
C VAL A 261 -16.85 2.74 33.81
N ALA A 262 -16.29 2.41 34.98
CA ALA A 262 -15.87 1.05 35.32
C ALA A 262 -17.07 0.14 35.69
N GLU A 263 -18.17 0.72 36.20
CA GLU A 263 -19.36 0.01 36.67
C GLU A 263 -20.44 -0.15 35.57
N ARG A 264 -20.73 -1.41 35.24
CA ARG A 264 -21.10 -1.91 33.91
C ARG A 264 -22.50 -1.59 33.37
N THR A 265 -23.45 -1.17 34.21
CA THR A 265 -24.87 -1.07 33.84
C THR A 265 -25.38 0.35 33.61
N SER A 266 -24.58 1.38 33.93
CA SER A 266 -25.03 2.77 33.94
C SER A 266 -24.38 3.66 32.86
N PHE A 267 -23.15 3.36 32.44
CA PHE A 267 -22.41 4.24 31.54
C PHE A 267 -22.84 4.07 30.08
N LYS A 268 -23.51 5.08 29.54
CA LYS A 268 -23.98 5.14 28.15
C LYS A 268 -22.99 5.88 27.22
N GLY A 269 -21.79 6.21 27.68
CA GLY A 269 -20.82 6.98 26.90
C GLY A 269 -20.92 8.50 27.06
N TYR A 270 -21.72 9.01 28.01
CA TYR A 270 -21.87 10.45 28.22
C TYR A 270 -20.63 11.06 28.87
N VAL A 271 -20.14 12.17 28.29
CA VAL A 271 -18.93 12.85 28.76
C VAL A 271 -19.07 13.39 30.18
N LYS A 272 -20.26 13.87 30.58
CA LYS A 272 -20.54 14.33 31.95
C LYS A 272 -20.32 13.30 33.06
N ASP A 273 -20.37 12.00 32.73
CA ASP A 273 -20.15 10.93 33.71
C ASP A 273 -18.67 10.58 33.89
N LEU A 274 -17.79 11.18 33.09
CA LEU A 274 -16.34 11.03 33.20
C LEU A 274 -15.79 11.89 34.35
N ARG A 275 -14.72 11.42 34.98
CA ARG A 275 -13.96 12.23 35.93
C ARG A 275 -13.42 13.50 35.24
N PRO A 276 -13.58 14.71 35.80
CA PRO A 276 -13.16 15.96 35.16
C PRO A 276 -11.69 15.96 34.72
N VAL A 277 -10.77 15.52 35.59
CA VAL A 277 -9.34 15.42 35.28
C VAL A 277 -9.07 14.49 34.08
N PHE A 278 -9.80 13.38 33.98
CA PHE A 278 -9.68 12.48 32.83
C PHE A 278 -10.17 13.14 31.54
N ARG A 279 -11.28 13.89 31.60
CA ARG A 279 -11.83 14.62 30.45
C ARG A 279 -10.85 15.66 29.92
N GLU A 280 -10.17 16.40 30.81
CA GLU A 280 -9.19 17.40 30.41
C GLU A 280 -7.96 16.75 29.74
N GLU A 281 -7.41 15.70 30.34
CA GLU A 281 -6.22 15.04 29.83
C GLU A 281 -6.49 14.28 28.51
N ILE A 282 -7.65 13.62 28.38
CA ILE A 282 -8.02 13.00 27.11
C ILE A 282 -8.27 14.05 26.02
N LYS A 283 -8.85 15.21 26.37
CA LYS A 283 -9.04 16.32 25.42
C LYS A 283 -7.71 16.82 24.88
N ARG A 284 -6.75 17.09 25.77
CA ARG A 284 -5.40 17.55 25.42
C ARG A 284 -4.65 16.52 24.59
N MET A 285 -4.68 15.25 24.99
CA MET A 285 -4.02 14.17 24.26
C MET A 285 -4.61 13.99 22.85
N THR A 286 -5.94 13.92 22.73
CA THR A 286 -6.61 13.75 21.43
C THR A 286 -6.28 14.92 20.50
N GLN A 287 -6.30 16.16 20.98
CA GLN A 287 -5.88 17.32 20.20
C GLN A 287 -4.40 17.24 19.79
N SER A 288 -3.51 16.91 20.72
CA SER A 288 -2.08 16.76 20.44
C SER A 288 -1.77 15.69 19.39
N LEU A 289 -2.54 14.59 19.35
CA LEU A 289 -2.30 13.48 18.43
C LEU A 289 -2.93 13.70 17.05
N LEU A 290 -4.06 14.42 16.99
CA LEU A 290 -4.92 14.51 15.80
C LEU A 290 -5.00 15.92 15.20
N ASP A 291 -4.21 16.86 15.71
CA ASP A 291 -4.16 18.22 15.18
C ASP A 291 -3.80 18.24 13.68
N PRO A 292 -4.47 19.06 12.85
CA PRO A 292 -4.19 19.19 11.42
C PRO A 292 -2.72 19.43 11.06
N HIS A 293 -1.95 20.12 11.91
CA HIS A 293 -0.53 20.38 11.69
C HIS A 293 0.37 19.21 12.10
N VAL A 294 -0.14 18.28 12.92
CA VAL A 294 0.58 17.10 13.41
C VAL A 294 0.32 15.87 12.56
N LEU A 295 -0.88 15.77 11.95
CA LEU A 295 -1.24 14.65 11.08
C LEU A 295 -0.25 14.49 9.92
N LYS A 296 0.42 13.33 9.89
CA LYS A 296 1.36 12.97 8.83
C LYS A 296 0.83 11.77 8.04
N PRO A 297 0.84 11.83 6.70
CA PRO A 297 0.45 10.69 5.87
C PRO A 297 1.39 9.52 6.09
N LYS A 298 0.92 8.31 5.81
CA LYS A 298 1.73 7.10 5.86
C LYS A 298 2.89 7.21 4.87
N ILE A 299 4.10 7.01 5.38
CA ILE A 299 5.32 6.95 4.57
C ILE A 299 5.79 5.50 4.53
N VAL A 300 6.07 5.01 3.32
CA VAL A 300 6.73 3.72 3.09
C VAL A 300 7.83 3.95 2.07
N ASN A 301 9.04 3.47 2.38
CA ASN A 301 10.23 3.64 1.53
C ASN A 301 10.50 5.11 1.15
N GLY A 302 10.37 6.01 2.12
CA GLY A 302 10.58 7.45 1.94
C GLY A 302 9.50 8.18 1.11
N LYS A 303 8.42 7.50 0.69
CA LYS A 303 7.33 8.10 -0.10
C LYS A 303 6.02 8.08 0.64
N GLU A 304 5.24 9.15 0.49
CA GLU A 304 3.88 9.22 1.01
C GLU A 304 2.93 8.30 0.24
N VAL A 305 2.09 7.59 0.97
CA VAL A 305 1.22 6.53 0.45
C VAL A 305 -0.19 7.07 0.23
N THR A 306 -0.77 6.74 -0.93
CA THR A 306 -2.16 7.04 -1.25
C THR A 306 -3.10 5.90 -0.85
N CYS A 307 -4.40 6.15 -0.72
CA CYS A 307 -5.38 5.11 -0.43
C CYS A 307 -5.30 3.92 -1.41
N LYS A 308 -5.14 4.20 -2.71
CA LYS A 308 -4.99 3.14 -3.73
C LYS A 308 -3.77 2.26 -3.48
N LYS A 309 -2.60 2.87 -3.21
CA LYS A 309 -1.37 2.12 -2.93
C LYS A 309 -1.46 1.38 -1.60
N MET A 310 -2.15 1.95 -0.61
CA MET A 310 -2.33 1.32 0.70
C MET A 310 -3.05 -0.03 0.61
N ILE A 311 -3.99 -0.19 -0.32
CA ILE A 311 -4.66 -1.47 -0.57
C ILE A 311 -3.62 -2.55 -0.94
N ASP A 312 -2.66 -2.22 -1.81
CA ASP A 312 -1.61 -3.16 -2.23
C ASP A 312 -0.67 -3.51 -1.06
N TYR A 313 -0.32 -2.52 -0.23
CA TYR A 313 0.44 -2.75 1.01
C TYR A 313 -0.30 -3.68 1.99
N ILE A 314 -1.60 -3.44 2.22
CA ILE A 314 -2.42 -4.27 3.11
C ILE A 314 -2.47 -5.71 2.60
N ARG A 315 -2.63 -5.92 1.29
CA ARG A 315 -2.62 -7.26 0.70
C ARG A 315 -1.31 -7.98 0.90
N GLU A 316 -0.20 -7.32 0.57
CA GLU A 316 1.10 -7.98 0.60
C GLU A 316 1.56 -8.27 2.03
N PHE A 317 1.36 -7.32 2.96
CA PHE A 317 1.64 -7.59 4.37
C PHE A 317 0.69 -8.64 4.93
N ALA A 318 -0.62 -8.61 4.66
CA ALA A 318 -1.52 -9.64 5.17
C ALA A 318 -1.11 -11.06 4.73
N ARG A 319 -0.58 -11.24 3.51
CA ARG A 319 -0.06 -12.53 3.03
C ARG A 319 1.12 -13.05 3.86
N VAL A 320 2.06 -12.19 4.23
CA VAL A 320 3.21 -12.56 5.08
C VAL A 320 2.74 -13.04 6.45
N PHE A 321 1.65 -12.46 6.96
CA PHE A 321 1.09 -12.77 8.28
C PHE A 321 -0.03 -13.82 8.26
N ASP A 322 -0.39 -14.39 7.10
CA ASP A 322 -1.36 -15.49 6.95
C ASP A 322 -0.74 -16.87 7.26
N SER A 323 0.58 -16.92 7.48
CA SER A 323 1.23 -18.17 7.85
C SER A 323 0.88 -18.63 9.27
N ASN A 324 1.00 -19.93 9.51
CA ASN A 324 0.90 -20.49 10.86
C ASN A 324 2.06 -20.12 11.76
N GLU A 325 3.07 -19.39 11.26
CA GLU A 325 4.30 -19.00 11.95
C GLU A 325 4.40 -17.49 12.16
N LEU A 326 5.17 -17.08 13.19
CA LEU A 326 5.46 -15.65 13.31
C LEU A 326 6.33 -15.32 12.11
N PRO A 327 5.98 -14.29 11.32
CA PRO A 327 6.78 -13.99 10.15
C PRO A 327 8.16 -13.54 10.60
N GLU A 328 9.17 -14.08 9.93
CA GLU A 328 10.53 -13.63 10.15
C GLU A 328 10.68 -12.18 9.67
N PRO A 329 11.53 -11.37 10.32
CA PRO A 329 11.86 -10.02 9.86
C PRO A 329 12.24 -9.96 8.37
N ARG A 330 12.92 -11.00 7.86
CA ARG A 330 13.30 -11.13 6.44
C ARG A 330 12.08 -11.20 5.52
N SER A 331 11.05 -11.96 5.90
CA SER A 331 9.81 -12.09 5.11
C SER A 331 9.09 -10.75 4.97
N ILE A 332 9.06 -9.93 6.03
CA ILE A 332 8.48 -8.58 5.99
C ILE A 332 9.28 -7.67 5.04
N LEU A 333 10.62 -7.76 5.08
CA LEU A 333 11.49 -7.00 4.17
C LEU A 333 11.30 -7.44 2.72
N ASN A 334 11.17 -8.75 2.47
CA ASN A 334 10.91 -9.30 1.13
C ASN A 334 9.54 -8.88 0.59
N ALA A 335 8.50 -8.81 1.41
CA ALA A 335 7.21 -8.24 0.97
C ALA A 335 7.34 -6.76 0.59
N ASN A 336 8.11 -5.99 1.34
CA ASN A 336 8.40 -4.61 0.98
C ASN A 336 9.21 -4.51 -0.34
N ALA A 337 10.19 -5.39 -0.53
CA ALA A 337 10.96 -5.51 -1.77
C ALA A 337 10.08 -5.88 -2.97
N GLN A 338 9.13 -6.80 -2.78
CA GLN A 338 8.14 -7.22 -3.78
C GLN A 338 7.32 -6.03 -4.26
N LEU A 339 6.82 -5.20 -3.34
CA LEU A 339 6.04 -4.01 -3.66
C LEU A 339 6.85 -2.97 -4.46
N LEU A 340 8.11 -2.73 -4.07
CA LEU A 340 9.02 -1.85 -4.82
C LEU A 340 9.33 -2.37 -6.23
N CYS A 341 9.57 -3.68 -6.35
CA CYS A 341 9.85 -4.31 -7.64
C CYS A 341 8.63 -4.23 -8.56
N VAL A 342 7.43 -4.48 -8.05
CA VAL A 342 6.18 -4.35 -8.82
C VAL A 342 5.94 -2.91 -9.27
N GLU A 343 6.16 -1.92 -8.40
CA GLU A 343 6.05 -0.51 -8.77
C GLU A 343 7.04 -0.14 -9.88
N SER A 344 8.30 -0.54 -9.71
CA SER A 344 9.37 -0.28 -10.70
C SER A 344 9.10 -0.99 -12.03
N ALA A 345 8.57 -2.21 -12.00
CA ALA A 345 8.18 -2.96 -13.19
C ALA A 345 7.02 -2.27 -13.94
N ASN A 346 6.01 -1.79 -13.21
CA ASN A 346 4.90 -1.05 -13.81
C ASN A 346 5.37 0.27 -14.45
N GLU A 347 6.28 0.99 -13.82
CA GLU A 347 6.89 2.20 -14.39
C GLU A 347 7.69 1.88 -15.66
N ALA A 348 8.52 0.85 -15.62
CA ALA A 348 9.29 0.37 -16.76
C ALA A 348 8.39 -0.02 -17.94
N LYS A 349 7.34 -0.82 -17.68
CA LYS A 349 6.34 -1.22 -18.68
C LYS A 349 5.62 -0.02 -19.28
N THR A 350 5.20 0.92 -18.44
CA THR A 350 4.52 2.15 -18.90
C THR A 350 5.44 2.97 -19.82
N SER A 351 6.73 3.10 -19.47
CA SER A 351 7.71 3.76 -20.31
C SER A 351 7.91 3.04 -21.65
N TYR A 352 7.97 1.70 -21.64
CA TYR A 352 8.05 0.88 -22.86
C TYR A 352 6.84 1.13 -23.78
N CYS A 353 5.61 1.01 -23.27
CA CYS A 353 4.40 1.22 -24.06
C CYS A 353 4.37 2.64 -24.64
N ARG A 354 4.67 3.68 -23.85
CA ARG A 354 4.74 5.07 -24.34
C ARG A 354 5.77 5.23 -25.47
N GLY A 355 6.92 4.57 -25.36
CA GLY A 355 7.95 4.57 -26.41
C GLY A 355 7.45 3.91 -27.69
N MET A 356 6.85 2.73 -27.57
CA MET A 356 6.30 1.97 -28.69
C MET A 356 5.12 2.68 -29.36
N ASP A 357 4.21 3.28 -28.60
CA ASP A 357 3.09 4.08 -29.13
C ASP A 357 3.60 5.25 -29.97
N ARG A 358 4.63 5.95 -29.51
CA ARG A 358 5.26 7.05 -30.27
C ARG A 358 5.89 6.55 -31.57
N SER A 359 6.65 5.45 -31.50
CA SER A 359 7.31 4.86 -32.67
C SER A 359 6.32 4.31 -33.69
N THR A 360 5.18 3.79 -33.23
CA THR A 360 4.13 3.20 -34.07
C THR A 360 2.99 4.17 -34.35
N SER A 361 3.10 5.46 -34.02
CA SER A 361 2.00 6.45 -34.18
C SER A 361 1.60 6.72 -35.63
N GLY A 362 2.46 6.42 -36.61
CA GLY A 362 2.19 6.67 -38.02
C GLY A 362 1.01 5.87 -38.58
N PRO A 363 0.31 6.40 -39.61
CA PRO A 363 -0.83 5.71 -40.23
C PRO A 363 -0.42 4.52 -41.11
N ARG A 364 0.86 4.46 -41.51
CA ARG A 364 1.39 3.40 -42.39
C ARG A 364 2.01 2.27 -41.57
N MET A 365 1.89 1.05 -42.08
CA MET A 365 2.55 -0.13 -41.54
C MET A 365 4.07 0.07 -41.52
N MET A 366 4.69 -0.24 -40.38
CA MET A 366 6.14 -0.29 -40.23
C MET A 366 6.67 -1.66 -40.70
N SER A 367 7.89 -1.70 -41.23
CA SER A 367 8.54 -2.99 -41.49
C SER A 367 8.89 -3.70 -40.18
N GLU A 368 8.85 -5.03 -40.19
CA GLU A 368 9.15 -5.87 -39.02
C GLU A 368 10.51 -5.52 -38.41
N LYS A 369 11.54 -5.30 -39.24
CA LYS A 369 12.86 -4.86 -38.79
C LYS A 369 12.81 -3.56 -37.98
N LYS A 370 12.09 -2.55 -38.45
CA LYS A 370 11.98 -1.26 -37.73
C LYS A 370 11.19 -1.40 -36.43
N LEU A 371 10.18 -2.27 -36.41
CA LEU A 371 9.41 -2.55 -35.20
C LEU A 371 10.28 -3.23 -34.14
N LEU A 372 11.10 -4.21 -34.53
CA LEU A 372 12.05 -4.87 -33.63
C LEU A 372 13.15 -3.93 -33.14
N GLU A 373 13.68 -3.04 -33.99
CA GLU A 373 14.63 -2.00 -33.57
C GLU A 373 14.02 -1.06 -32.52
N ALA A 374 12.76 -0.64 -32.71
CA ALA A 374 12.04 0.17 -31.73
C ALA A 374 11.80 -0.60 -30.41
N HIS A 375 11.40 -1.87 -30.51
CA HIS A 375 11.24 -2.75 -29.35
C HIS A 375 12.53 -2.88 -28.54
N ILE A 376 13.67 -3.15 -29.18
CA ILE A 376 14.96 -3.26 -28.49
C ILE A 376 15.31 -1.94 -27.81
N LYS A 377 15.17 -0.82 -28.52
CA LYS A 377 15.48 0.52 -27.97
C LYS A 377 14.66 0.83 -26.72
N HIS A 378 13.35 0.64 -26.78
CA HIS A 378 12.45 0.94 -25.67
C HIS A 378 12.50 -0.12 -24.58
N GLY A 379 12.79 -1.37 -24.93
CA GLY A 379 13.03 -2.48 -24.00
C GLY A 379 14.27 -2.24 -23.13
N ILE A 380 15.39 -1.83 -23.74
CA ILE A 380 16.60 -1.42 -22.99
C ILE A 380 16.28 -0.26 -22.05
N THR A 381 15.50 0.72 -22.51
CA THR A 381 15.10 1.86 -21.67
C THR A 381 14.27 1.41 -20.47
N ALA A 382 13.31 0.51 -20.67
CA ALA A 382 12.49 -0.05 -19.59
C ALA A 382 13.33 -0.88 -18.60
N LEU A 383 14.26 -1.71 -19.08
CA LEU A 383 15.16 -2.47 -18.22
C LEU A 383 16.08 -1.54 -17.41
N ASN A 384 16.58 -0.45 -18.01
CA ASN A 384 17.37 0.54 -17.30
C ASN A 384 16.57 1.28 -16.22
N ILE A 385 15.26 1.48 -16.41
CA ILE A 385 14.37 2.03 -15.37
C ILE A 385 14.25 1.02 -14.23
N TYR A 386 13.99 -0.25 -14.53
CA TYR A 386 13.86 -1.30 -13.52
C TYR A 386 15.17 -1.53 -12.76
N ASP A 387 16.34 -1.39 -13.41
CA ASP A 387 17.62 -1.64 -12.77
C ASP A 387 17.93 -0.64 -11.64
N LYS A 388 17.34 0.56 -11.71
CA LYS A 388 17.36 1.58 -10.63
C LYS A 388 16.51 1.21 -9.42
N CYS A 389 15.70 0.15 -9.50
CA CYS A 389 14.95 -0.34 -8.35
C CYS A 389 15.93 -0.64 -7.20
N PRO A 390 15.67 -0.16 -5.98
CA PRO A 390 16.51 -0.42 -4.82
C PRO A 390 16.68 -1.93 -4.57
N LYS A 391 17.89 -2.32 -4.18
CA LYS A 391 18.28 -3.72 -3.97
C LYS A 391 18.11 -4.06 -2.49
N ILE A 392 16.87 -4.37 -2.10
CA ILE A 392 16.52 -4.76 -0.73
C ILE A 392 15.93 -6.17 -0.70
N GLY A 393 16.07 -6.87 0.42
CA GLY A 393 15.56 -8.22 0.57
C GLY A 393 16.34 -9.23 -0.27
N ASP A 394 15.73 -10.38 -0.54
CA ASP A 394 16.36 -11.46 -1.30
C ASP A 394 16.42 -11.15 -2.79
N GLY A 395 17.57 -11.44 -3.40
CA GLY A 395 17.79 -11.24 -4.84
C GLY A 395 16.81 -12.01 -5.73
N GLU A 396 16.21 -13.09 -5.21
CA GLU A 396 15.19 -13.89 -5.89
C GLU A 396 13.91 -13.10 -6.16
N VAL A 397 13.47 -12.26 -5.20
CA VAL A 397 12.29 -11.40 -5.40
C VAL A 397 12.50 -10.49 -6.60
N ARG A 398 13.67 -9.87 -6.71
CA ARG A 398 14.02 -8.99 -7.84
C ARG A 398 14.09 -9.77 -9.15
N SER A 399 14.71 -10.95 -9.18
CA SER A 399 14.89 -11.73 -10.41
C SER A 399 13.56 -12.27 -10.93
N THR A 400 12.66 -12.73 -10.05
CA THR A 400 11.32 -13.18 -10.43
C THR A 400 10.47 -12.04 -11.01
N ASN A 401 10.48 -10.85 -10.40
CA ASN A 401 9.75 -9.69 -10.95
C ASN A 401 10.38 -9.17 -12.25
N LEU A 402 11.71 -9.28 -12.41
CA LEU A 402 12.39 -8.94 -13.67
C LEU A 402 11.97 -9.89 -14.80
N ALA A 403 11.92 -11.19 -14.54
CA ALA A 403 11.47 -12.19 -15.51
C ALA A 403 10.01 -11.91 -15.92
N ARG A 404 9.14 -11.60 -14.96
CA ARG A 404 7.76 -11.21 -15.23
C ARG A 404 7.65 -9.93 -16.06
N LEU A 405 8.47 -8.91 -15.79
CA LEU A 405 8.53 -7.69 -16.60
C LEU A 405 8.94 -8.00 -18.04
N GLN A 406 9.92 -8.88 -18.25
CA GLN A 406 10.36 -9.28 -19.58
C GLN A 406 9.23 -10.01 -20.34
N GLU A 407 8.51 -10.90 -19.67
CA GLU A 407 7.33 -11.57 -20.24
C GLU A 407 6.24 -10.56 -20.62
N ASP A 408 5.94 -9.60 -19.75
CA ASP A 408 4.98 -8.53 -20.01
C ASP A 408 5.37 -7.65 -21.21
N ILE A 409 6.65 -7.30 -21.35
CA ILE A 409 7.17 -6.53 -22.49
C ILE A 409 7.05 -7.33 -23.79
N ASN A 410 7.32 -8.64 -23.75
CA ASN A 410 7.16 -9.53 -24.90
C ASN A 410 5.68 -9.67 -25.29
N ALA A 411 4.77 -9.77 -24.32
CA ALA A 411 3.34 -9.81 -24.58
C ALA A 411 2.84 -8.50 -25.23
N GLU A 412 3.32 -7.34 -24.77
CA GLU A 412 3.01 -6.05 -25.41
C GLU A 412 3.60 -5.96 -26.82
N LEU A 413 4.79 -6.52 -27.09
CA LEU A 413 5.33 -6.60 -28.45
C LEU A 413 4.38 -7.35 -29.40
N GLU A 414 3.85 -8.50 -28.99
CA GLU A 414 2.90 -9.27 -29.80
C GLU A 414 1.59 -8.50 -30.06
N LYS A 415 1.18 -7.64 -29.13
CA LYS A 415 0.08 -6.69 -29.35
C LYS A 415 0.45 -5.62 -30.38
N TYR A 416 1.65 -5.03 -30.30
CA TYR A 416 2.11 -4.04 -31.29
C TYR A 416 2.31 -4.63 -32.68
N LYS A 417 2.75 -5.89 -32.80
CA LYS A 417 2.82 -6.60 -34.09
C LYS A 417 1.45 -6.69 -34.76
N ARG A 418 0.44 -7.15 -34.02
CA ARG A 418 -0.96 -7.22 -34.50
C ARG A 418 -1.49 -5.86 -34.93
N LEU A 419 -1.34 -4.84 -34.08
CA LEU A 419 -1.77 -3.47 -34.40
C LEU A 419 -1.04 -2.89 -35.63
N ASN A 420 0.20 -3.28 -35.87
CA ASN A 420 0.96 -2.86 -37.04
C ASN A 420 0.50 -3.59 -38.32
N GLU A 421 0.15 -4.87 -38.23
CA GLU A 421 -0.43 -5.64 -39.35
C GLU A 421 -1.81 -5.12 -39.77
N ASP A 422 -2.65 -4.68 -38.84
CA ASP A 422 -3.95 -4.08 -39.13
C ASP A 422 -3.85 -2.80 -39.99
N LYS A 423 -2.72 -2.09 -39.88
CA LYS A 423 -2.42 -0.92 -40.72
C LYS A 423 -2.16 -1.27 -42.19
N ARG A 424 -1.81 -2.53 -42.47
CA ARG A 424 -1.69 -3.03 -43.85
C ARG A 424 -3.05 -3.00 -44.54
N VAL A 425 -4.09 -3.47 -43.86
CA VAL A 425 -5.45 -3.59 -44.41
C VAL A 425 -6.07 -2.22 -44.64
N THR A 426 -5.96 -1.32 -43.66
CA THR A 426 -6.46 0.06 -43.77
C THR A 426 -5.66 0.91 -44.75
N GLY A 427 -4.33 0.72 -44.83
CA GLY A 427 -3.48 1.35 -45.84
C GLY A 427 -3.83 0.93 -47.26
N CYS A 428 -4.11 -0.35 -47.49
CA CYS A 428 -4.57 -0.86 -48.79
C CYS A 428 -5.97 -0.35 -49.16
N ALA A 429 -6.92 -0.31 -48.22
CA ALA A 429 -8.26 0.24 -48.46
C ALA A 429 -8.22 1.75 -48.77
N SER A 430 -7.40 2.50 -48.04
CA SER A 430 -7.20 3.94 -48.27
C SER A 430 -6.49 4.20 -49.61
N ALA A 431 -5.53 3.36 -49.99
CA ALA A 431 -4.87 3.44 -51.29
C ALA A 431 -5.82 3.06 -52.44
N MET A 432 -6.70 2.08 -52.26
CA MET A 432 -7.75 1.76 -53.25
C MET A 432 -8.75 2.89 -53.42
N LEU A 433 -9.16 3.56 -52.34
CA LEU A 433 -10.05 4.73 -52.42
C LEU A 433 -9.35 5.93 -53.08
N ALA A 434 -8.09 6.20 -52.73
CA ALA A 434 -7.32 7.29 -53.33
C ALA A 434 -6.95 7.05 -54.81
N CYS A 435 -6.83 5.78 -55.23
CA CYS A 435 -6.65 5.40 -56.64
C CYS A 435 -7.97 5.18 -57.39
N GLY A 436 -9.12 5.28 -56.72
CA GLY A 436 -10.45 5.05 -57.29
C GLY A 436 -10.97 6.19 -58.17
N ASP A 437 -10.41 7.39 -58.05
CA ASP A 437 -10.88 8.57 -58.80
C ASP A 437 -10.19 8.80 -60.15
N SER A 438 -9.24 7.94 -60.56
CA SER A 438 -8.48 8.14 -61.80
C SER A 438 -8.79 7.16 -62.95
N VAL A 439 -9.80 6.29 -62.81
CA VAL A 439 -10.22 5.37 -63.90
C VAL A 439 -11.63 5.64 -64.44
N PHE A 440 -12.43 6.52 -63.81
CA PHE A 440 -13.81 6.77 -64.23
C PHE A 440 -14.06 7.99 -65.14
N PHE A 441 -13.03 8.73 -65.55
CA PHE A 441 -13.20 9.97 -66.35
C PHE A 441 -12.69 9.89 -67.80
N GLY A 442 -12.66 8.71 -68.42
CA GLY A 442 -12.30 8.55 -69.82
C GLY A 442 -13.11 7.48 -70.53
N LEU A 443 -13.99 7.93 -71.45
CA LEU A 443 -14.83 7.16 -72.39
C LEU A 443 -16.13 6.65 -71.74
N GLY A 444 -17.32 7.14 -72.09
CA GLY A 444 -17.81 7.42 -73.44
C GLY A 444 -18.77 6.29 -73.85
N LEU A 445 -20.06 6.54 -73.63
CA LEU A 445 -21.23 5.66 -73.78
C LEU A 445 -21.25 4.73 -75.01
N GLY A 446 -21.69 3.48 -74.82
CA GLY A 446 -22.05 2.54 -75.89
C GLY A 446 -22.59 1.20 -75.38
N SER A 447 -23.92 1.12 -75.23
CA SER A 447 -24.82 -0.05 -75.11
C SER A 447 -24.30 -1.51 -75.08
N ALA A 448 -24.82 -2.23 -74.08
CA ALA A 448 -25.33 -3.63 -74.10
C ALA A 448 -24.38 -4.79 -74.44
N ALA A 449 -24.04 -5.61 -73.43
CA ALA A 449 -24.21 -7.08 -73.43
C ALA A 449 -23.74 -7.68 -72.09
N SER A 450 -24.52 -8.63 -71.57
CA SER A 450 -24.21 -9.49 -70.44
C SER A 450 -22.91 -10.27 -70.64
N GLY A 451 -22.11 -10.44 -69.57
CA GLY A 451 -21.02 -11.44 -69.56
C GLY A 451 -19.94 -11.21 -68.51
N ALA A 452 -20.00 -11.99 -67.42
CA ALA A 452 -18.90 -12.41 -66.54
C ALA A 452 -17.88 -11.35 -66.05
N VAL A 453 -18.02 -10.94 -64.78
CA VAL A 453 -16.84 -10.71 -63.91
C VAL A 453 -16.87 -11.76 -62.80
N ALA A 454 -16.21 -12.87 -63.10
CA ALA A 454 -15.92 -13.93 -62.16
C ALA A 454 -14.75 -13.53 -61.26
N ALA A 455 -14.93 -13.79 -59.96
CA ALA A 455 -13.91 -14.32 -59.03
C ALA A 455 -12.51 -13.68 -59.03
N SER A 456 -12.29 -12.76 -58.08
CA SER A 456 -11.03 -12.57 -57.33
C SER A 456 -11.31 -11.43 -56.33
N VAL A 457 -11.29 -11.55 -55.00
CA VAL A 457 -10.39 -12.29 -54.11
C VAL A 457 -11.16 -12.57 -52.81
N LEU A 458 -11.55 -13.82 -52.58
CA LEU A 458 -12.01 -14.32 -51.29
C LEU A 458 -11.65 -15.80 -51.19
N THR A 459 -10.37 -16.09 -50.94
CA THR A 459 -9.89 -17.40 -50.51
C THR A 459 -8.80 -17.21 -49.45
N LEU A 460 -9.23 -16.89 -48.24
CA LEU A 460 -8.45 -17.16 -47.03
C LEU A 460 -9.00 -18.46 -46.43
N GLN A 461 -8.48 -19.59 -46.91
CA GLN A 461 -8.56 -20.86 -46.20
C GLN A 461 -7.19 -21.53 -46.18
N MET A 462 -6.69 -21.70 -44.95
CA MET A 462 -6.08 -22.92 -44.42
C MET A 462 -4.94 -23.55 -45.25
N GLY A 463 -3.70 -23.26 -44.82
CA GLY A 463 -2.50 -24.00 -45.21
C GLY A 463 -1.57 -24.14 -44.01
N LEU A 464 -1.58 -25.35 -43.45
CA LEU A 464 -0.80 -25.83 -42.31
C LEU A 464 0.71 -25.82 -42.66
N VAL A 465 1.55 -25.15 -41.86
CA VAL A 465 2.93 -25.63 -41.59
C VAL A 465 3.22 -25.42 -40.11
N SER A 466 3.08 -26.51 -39.36
CA SER A 466 3.81 -26.68 -38.11
C SER A 466 5.29 -26.84 -38.44
N ALA A 467 6.14 -25.99 -37.86
CA ALA A 467 7.52 -26.33 -37.57
C ALA A 467 7.94 -25.44 -36.40
N GLY A 468 8.22 -26.08 -35.26
CA GLY A 468 8.58 -25.39 -34.03
C GLY A 468 9.77 -24.46 -34.22
N ILE A 469 9.63 -23.24 -33.71
CA ILE A 469 10.77 -22.38 -33.42
C ILE A 469 10.74 -22.14 -31.93
N VAL A 470 11.73 -22.77 -31.28
CA VAL A 470 12.09 -22.67 -29.88
C VAL A 470 12.05 -21.21 -29.46
N ALA A 471 11.29 -20.90 -28.40
CA ALA A 471 11.40 -19.64 -27.70
C ALA A 471 12.81 -19.55 -27.11
N ILE A 472 13.71 -18.86 -27.79
CA ILE A 472 15.06 -18.61 -27.26
C ILE A 472 14.91 -17.50 -26.21
N PRO A 473 15.24 -17.75 -24.93
CA PRO A 473 15.24 -16.70 -23.93
C PRO A 473 16.25 -15.62 -24.34
N ILE A 474 15.79 -14.37 -24.37
CA ILE A 474 16.62 -13.23 -24.75
C ILE A 474 17.55 -12.88 -23.59
N SER A 475 18.67 -13.59 -23.50
CA SER A 475 19.85 -13.21 -22.73
C SER A 475 20.60 -12.05 -23.40
N LEU A 476 21.42 -11.31 -22.65
CA LEU A 476 22.36 -10.31 -23.22
C LEU A 476 23.22 -10.89 -24.36
N THR A 477 23.53 -12.19 -24.32
CA THR A 477 24.29 -12.89 -25.36
C THR A 477 23.51 -13.07 -26.67
N THR A 478 22.19 -13.26 -26.62
CA THR A 478 21.37 -13.37 -27.85
C THR A 478 21.12 -12.00 -28.48
N LEU A 479 20.96 -10.95 -27.67
CA LEU A 479 20.94 -9.56 -28.17
C LEU A 479 22.27 -9.18 -28.84
N PHE A 480 23.39 -9.58 -28.26
CA PHE A 480 24.72 -9.36 -28.86
C PHE A 480 24.88 -10.16 -30.16
N GLY A 481 24.42 -11.40 -30.22
CA GLY A 481 24.43 -12.22 -31.45
C GLY A 481 23.61 -11.61 -32.58
N ILE A 482 22.41 -11.10 -32.28
CA ILE A 482 21.56 -10.39 -33.24
C ILE A 482 22.22 -9.09 -33.69
N TRP A 483 22.81 -8.32 -32.77
CA TRP A 483 23.55 -7.09 -33.09
C TRP A 483 24.74 -7.36 -34.01
N CYS A 484 25.52 -8.41 -33.74
CA CYS A 484 26.61 -8.86 -34.62
C CYS A 484 26.08 -9.27 -35.99
N TYR A 485 25.00 -10.07 -36.06
CA TYR A 485 24.41 -10.48 -37.34
C TYR A 485 23.95 -9.28 -38.18
N VAL A 486 23.27 -8.31 -37.56
CA VAL A 486 22.76 -7.12 -38.24
C VAL A 486 23.88 -6.16 -38.64
N SER A 487 24.95 -6.06 -37.84
CA SER A 487 26.07 -5.15 -38.10
C SER A 487 27.07 -5.71 -39.12
N VAL A 488 27.30 -7.02 -39.11
CA VAL A 488 28.29 -7.69 -39.99
C VAL A 488 27.72 -8.00 -41.37
N LYS A 489 26.43 -8.33 -41.49
CA LYS A 489 25.78 -8.63 -42.78
C LYS A 489 25.94 -7.53 -43.86
N PRO A 490 25.78 -6.21 -43.56
CA PRO A 490 26.02 -5.16 -44.55
C PRO A 490 27.51 -4.94 -44.86
N LEU A 491 28.43 -5.28 -43.94
CA LEU A 491 29.87 -5.25 -44.17
C LEU A 491 30.32 -6.38 -45.09
N CYS A 492 29.82 -7.61 -44.87
CA CYS A 492 30.08 -8.74 -45.77
C CYS A 492 29.47 -8.53 -47.17
N ALA A 493 28.26 -7.97 -47.27
CA ALA A 493 27.65 -7.64 -48.56
C ALA A 493 28.46 -6.62 -49.38
N ARG A 494 29.14 -5.67 -48.70
CA ARG A 494 30.05 -4.71 -49.37
C ARG A 494 31.38 -5.34 -49.81
N CYS A 495 31.89 -6.34 -49.10
CA CYS A 495 33.12 -7.04 -49.47
C CYS A 495 32.90 -8.01 -50.64
N PHE A 496 31.78 -8.73 -50.68
CA PHE A 496 31.48 -9.69 -51.76
C PHE A 496 30.87 -9.05 -53.02
N GLY A 497 30.33 -7.82 -52.94
CA GLY A 497 29.81 -7.09 -54.09
C GLY A 497 30.86 -6.42 -54.99
N ARG A 498 32.16 -6.55 -54.70
CA ARG A 498 33.23 -5.82 -55.40
C ARG A 498 34.02 -6.65 -56.43
N ASN A 499 33.67 -7.94 -56.63
CA ASN A 499 34.38 -8.83 -57.57
C ASN A 499 33.63 -9.14 -58.88
N ASN A 500 32.50 -8.49 -59.16
CA ASN A 500 31.83 -8.59 -60.46
C ASN A 500 31.64 -7.20 -61.07
N LYS A 501 32.71 -6.64 -61.63
CA LYS A 501 32.68 -5.73 -62.79
C LYS A 501 34.05 -5.67 -63.43
#